data_AF-A0AAQ6A420-F1
#
_entry.id   AF-A0AAQ6A420-F1
#
_cell.length_a   1.000
_cell.length_b   1.000
_cell.length_c   1.000
_cell.angle_alpha   90.00
_cell.angle_beta   90.00
_cell.angle_gamma   90.00
#
_symmetry.space_group_name_H-M   'P 1'
#
loop_
_entity.id
_entity.type
_entity.pdbx_description
1 polymer ?
#
loop_
_entity_poly.entity_id
_entity_poly.type
_entity_poly.pdbx_seq_one_letter_code
_entity_poly.pdbx_strand_id
1 'polypeptide(L)' 'MSNPGSRRNGSSIKIRLTGLPDPFAKVVVDGSGQCHSTDTVKSTLDPKWNQHYDLTH' A
#
# COMPACT_ATOMS: atom_id res chain seq x y z
N MET A 1 -40.71 17.62 -8.01
CA MET A 1 -39.95 17.75 -6.75
C MET A 1 -38.87 16.67 -6.76
N SER A 2 -37.65 17.04 -7.13
CA SER A 2 -36.54 16.09 -7.35
C SER A 2 -35.69 16.03 -6.09
N ASN A 3 -35.53 14.82 -5.54
CA ASN A 3 -34.85 14.57 -4.27
C ASN A 3 -33.36 14.96 -4.36
N PRO A 4 -32.81 15.83 -3.48
CA PRO A 4 -31.40 16.16 -3.51
C PRO A 4 -30.55 14.96 -3.07
N GLY A 5 -29.58 14.62 -3.92
CA GLY A 5 -28.81 13.39 -3.89
C GLY A 5 -28.16 13.05 -2.54
N SER A 6 -28.20 11.76 -2.24
CA SER A 6 -27.48 11.13 -1.14
C SER A 6 -25.99 11.44 -1.26
N ARG A 7 -25.50 12.31 -0.36
CA ARG A 7 -24.08 12.67 -0.26
C ARG A 7 -23.33 11.41 0.13
N ARG A 8 -22.58 10.82 -0.81
CA ARG A 8 -21.62 9.76 -0.52
C ARG A 8 -20.65 10.31 0.52
N ASN A 9 -20.80 9.84 1.75
CA ASN A 9 -19.87 10.07 2.84
C ASN A 9 -18.58 9.35 2.45
N GLY A 10 -17.74 10.01 1.66
CA GLY A 10 -16.41 9.52 1.35
C GLY A 10 -15.68 9.41 2.67
N SER A 11 -15.41 8.19 3.09
CA SER A 11 -14.56 7.89 4.23
C SER A 11 -13.26 8.65 4.02
N SER A 12 -13.13 9.81 4.65
CA SER A 12 -11.92 10.60 4.65
C SER A 12 -10.83 9.67 5.16
N ILE A 13 -9.96 9.21 4.25
CA ILE A 13 -8.78 8.42 4.60
C ILE A 13 -7.99 9.34 5.51
N LYS A 14 -8.12 9.15 6.82
CA LYS A 14 -7.30 9.81 7.84
C LYS A 14 -5.91 9.21 7.71
N ILE A 15 -5.13 9.75 6.77
CA ILE A 15 -3.69 9.53 6.71
C ILE A 15 -3.17 10.01 8.07
N ARG A 16 -2.60 9.11 8.87
CA ARG A 16 -1.99 9.47 10.15
C ARG A 16 -0.69 10.21 9.88
N LEU A 17 -0.79 11.50 9.56
CA LEU A 17 0.34 12.36 9.20
C LEU A 17 1.34 12.55 10.34
N THR A 18 0.94 12.26 11.58
CA THR A 18 1.76 12.42 12.79
C THR A 18 2.38 11.11 13.32
N GLY A 19 2.09 9.97 12.69
CA GLY A 19 2.66 8.66 13.05
C GLY A 19 3.89 8.32 12.20
N LEU A 20 4.75 7.43 12.70
CA LEU A 20 5.78 6.83 11.85
C LEU A 20 5.11 6.04 10.71
N PRO A 21 5.73 5.98 9.52
CA PRO A 21 5.11 5.33 8.39
C PRO A 21 5.04 3.81 8.59
N ASP A 22 4.16 3.19 7.81
CA ASP A 22 4.01 1.75 7.69
C ASP A 22 4.58 1.33 6.31
N PRO A 23 5.92 1.25 6.11
CA PRO A 23 6.53 0.96 4.81
C PRO A 23 6.29 -0.47 4.32
N PHE A 24 6.22 -0.62 2.99
CA PHE A 24 6.27 -1.89 2.25
C PHE A 24 7.08 -1.70 0.96
N ALA A 25 7.61 -2.78 0.38
CA ALA A 25 8.29 -2.76 -0.91
C ALA A 25 7.47 -3.54 -1.95
N LYS A 26 7.49 -3.06 -3.20
CA LYS A 26 6.91 -3.74 -4.35
C LYS A 26 7.98 -3.93 -5.42
N VAL A 27 8.20 -5.17 -5.82
CA VAL A 27 9.14 -5.57 -6.86
C VAL A 27 8.35 -5.98 -8.09
N VAL A 28 8.65 -5.36 -9.23
CA VAL A 28 8.03 -5.68 -10.52
C VAL A 28 9.15 -5.99 -11.50
N VAL A 29 8.97 -7.03 -12.31
CA VAL A 29 9.93 -7.43 -13.33
C VAL A 29 9.34 -7.14 -14.70
N ASP A 30 9.90 -6.15 -15.36
CA ASP A 30 9.48 -5.72 -16.69
C ASP A 30 9.62 -6.87 -17.70
N GLY A 31 8.63 -7.01 -18.58
CA GLY A 31 8.60 -8.05 -19.62
C GLY A 31 8.10 -9.44 -19.16
N SER A 32 8.20 -9.77 -17.87
CA SER A 32 7.67 -11.05 -17.32
C SER A 32 6.24 -10.94 -16.76
N GLY A 33 5.82 -9.72 -16.39
CA GLY A 33 4.56 -9.49 -15.69
C GLY A 33 4.58 -9.92 -14.21
N GLN A 34 5.72 -10.37 -13.68
CA GLN A 34 5.84 -10.72 -12.27
C GLN A 34 5.78 -9.48 -11.38
N CYS A 35 5.02 -9.60 -10.29
CA CYS A 35 4.78 -8.53 -9.35
C CYS A 35 4.67 -9.11 -7.93
N HIS A 36 5.64 -8.79 -7.08
CA HIS A 36 5.71 -9.22 -5.69
C HIS A 36 5.65 -8.01 -4.76
N SER A 37 4.96 -8.15 -3.64
CA SER A 37 4.90 -7.13 -2.60
C SER A 37 5.26 -7.75 -1.26
N THR A 38 5.99 -7.01 -0.45
CA THR A 38 6.31 -7.43 0.92
C THR A 38 5.13 -7.14 1.85
N ASP A 39 5.18 -7.74 3.03
CA ASP A 39 4.35 -7.30 4.15
C ASP A 39 4.72 -5.88 4.58
N THR A 40 3.76 -5.21 5.23
CA THR A 40 3.98 -3.88 5.79
C THR A 40 4.62 -3.99 7.18
N VAL A 41 5.70 -3.22 7.41
CA VAL A 41 6.29 -3.09 8.76
C VAL A 41 5.68 -1.88 9.45
N LYS A 42 5.14 -2.05 10.65
CA LYS A 42 4.39 -0.98 11.32
C LYS A 42 5.30 0.04 11.99
N SER A 43 4.96 1.32 11.84
CA SER A 43 5.47 2.45 12.61
C SER A 43 7.00 2.48 12.70
N THR A 44 7.69 2.39 11.55
CA THR A 44 9.16 2.37 11.48
C THR A 44 9.71 3.20 10.33
N LEU A 45 10.90 3.77 10.53
CA LEU A 45 11.70 4.41 9.47
C LEU A 45 12.80 3.49 8.92
N ASP A 46 13.06 2.35 9.57
CA ASP A 46 14.09 1.38 9.18
C ASP A 46 13.45 -0.03 9.07
N PRO A 47 12.67 -0.29 8.00
CA PRO A 47 12.01 -1.58 7.82
C PRO A 47 13.00 -2.69 7.46
N LYS A 48 12.79 -3.87 8.05
CA LYS A 48 13.52 -5.11 7.72
C LYS A 48 12.53 -6.18 7.30
N TRP A 49 12.42 -6.42 5.99
CA TRP A 49 11.53 -7.46 5.46
C TRP A 49 12.18 -8.84 5.47
N ASN A 50 13.45 -8.94 5.06
CA ASN A 50 14.18 -10.21 4.91
C ASN A 50 13.40 -11.27 4.10
N GLN A 51 12.58 -10.80 3.14
CA GLN A 51 11.82 -11.65 2.22
C GLN A 51 12.61 -11.86 0.94
N HIS A 52 12.62 -13.11 0.47
CA HIS A 52 13.31 -13.52 -0.74
C HIS A 52 12.27 -13.99 -1.76
N TYR A 53 12.42 -13.53 -3.01
CA TYR A 53 11.60 -13.96 -4.13
C TYR A 53 12.53 -14.44 -5.24
N ASP A 54 12.31 -15.66 -5.70
CA ASP A 54 13.00 -16.18 -6.88
C ASP A 54 12.32 -15.63 -8.13
N LEU A 55 13.02 -14.76 -8.86
CA LEU A 55 12.52 -14.18 -10.10
C LEU A 55 12.84 -15.14 -11.25
N THR A 56 11.81 -15.78 -11.78
CA THR A 56 11.91 -16.70 -12.91
C THR A 56 11.39 -16.02 -14.18
N HIS A 57 12.20 -16.09 -15.24
CA HIS A 57 11.86 -15.54 -16.57
C HIS A 57 10.78 -16.39 -17.27
#